data_AF-A0A8T6WH59-F1
#
_entry.id   AF-A0A8T6WH59-F1
#
_cell.length_a   1.000
_cell.length_b   1.000
_cell.length_c   1.000
_cell.angle_alpha   90.00
_cell.angle_beta   90.00
_cell.angle_gamma   90.00
#
_symmetry.space_group_name_H-M   'P 1'
#
loop_
_entity.id
_entity.type
_entity.pdbx_description
1 polymer ?
#
loop_
_entity_poly.entity_id
_entity_poly.type
_entity_poly.pdbx_seq_one_letter_code
_entity_poly.pdbx_strand_id
1 'polypeptide(L)'
;QTLVENQGDQSENFNLTVGYNNETIQTLQITSLPPHQVYTLTLVWNTTEVSVGNYTLKAWAPPVPGEIDLADNQHVDGEIQILTPIIPNIAILDVTPN
;
A
#
# COMPACT_ATOMS: atom_id res chain seq x y z
N GLN A 1 1.16 0.07 6.33
CA GLN A 1 1.87 -1.22 6.20
C GLN A 1 0.86 -2.27 5.75
N THR A 2 1.30 -3.37 5.15
CA THR A 2 0.44 -4.54 4.93
C THR A 2 1.09 -5.78 5.55
N LEU A 3 0.25 -6.68 6.08
CA LEU A 3 0.64 -7.95 6.68
C LEU A 3 0.06 -9.06 5.82
N VAL A 4 0.88 -10.05 5.47
CA VAL A 4 0.45 -11.23 4.72
C VAL A 4 0.89 -12.47 5.46
N GLU A 5 -0.05 -13.36 5.73
CA GLU A 5 0.19 -14.62 6.41
C GLU A 5 0.10 -15.76 5.39
N ASN A 6 1.02 -16.71 5.47
CA ASN A 6 0.83 -18.00 4.82
C ASN A 6 0.10 -18.94 5.78
N GLN A 7 -1.18 -19.22 5.53
CA GLN A 7 -2.01 -20.09 6.38
C GLN A 7 -1.96 -21.57 5.99
N GLY A 8 -1.21 -21.91 4.93
CA GLY A 8 -1.01 -23.28 4.47
C GLY A 8 0.12 -24.01 5.18
N ASP A 9 0.38 -25.24 4.74
CA ASP A 9 1.40 -26.13 5.31
C ASP A 9 2.66 -26.25 4.44
N GLN A 10 2.77 -25.47 3.37
CA GLN A 10 3.93 -25.43 2.48
C GLN A 10 4.52 -24.02 2.39
N SER A 11 5.80 -23.92 2.01
CA SER A 11 6.43 -22.60 1.80
C SER A 11 6.03 -22.03 0.44
N GLU A 12 5.57 -20.79 0.43
CA GLU A 12 4.97 -20.20 -0.76
C GLU A 12 5.83 -19.12 -1.42
N ASN A 13 5.68 -19.00 -2.75
CA ASN A 13 6.31 -17.97 -3.55
C ASN A 13 5.23 -17.26 -4.37
N PHE A 14 5.07 -15.95 -4.16
CA PHE A 14 4.01 -15.19 -4.81
C PHE A 14 4.36 -13.71 -4.91
N ASN A 15 3.61 -13.00 -5.75
CA ASN A 15 3.71 -11.55 -5.87
C ASN A 15 2.64 -10.90 -5.01
N LEU A 16 3.04 -10.15 -4.00
CA LEU A 16 2.15 -9.26 -3.27
C LEU A 16 2.10 -7.91 -3.98
N THR A 17 0.90 -7.48 -4.37
CA THR A 17 0.68 -6.16 -4.98
C THR A 17 -0.14 -5.29 -4.06
N VAL A 18 0.26 -4.03 -3.94
CA VAL A 18 -0.48 -2.99 -3.22
C VAL A 18 -0.79 -1.85 -4.19
N GLY A 19 -2.02 -1.37 -4.17
CA GLY A 19 -2.52 -0.39 -5.11
C GLY A 19 -3.62 0.49 -4.52
N TYR A 20 -4.00 1.52 -5.28
CA TYR A 20 -5.16 2.36 -4.98
C TYR A 20 -6.13 2.33 -6.16
N ASN A 21 -7.44 2.25 -5.90
CA ASN A 21 -8.46 2.11 -6.95
C ASN A 21 -8.11 0.99 -7.95
N ASN A 22 -7.67 1.35 -9.17
CA ASN A 22 -7.21 0.43 -10.21
C ASN A 22 -5.71 0.58 -10.56
N GLU A 23 -4.98 1.43 -9.84
CA GLU A 23 -3.57 1.71 -10.05
C GLU A 23 -2.68 0.92 -9.08
N THR A 24 -1.49 0.54 -9.54
CA THR A 24 -0.51 -0.17 -8.72
C THR A 24 0.46 0.82 -8.10
N ILE A 25 0.68 0.72 -6.79
CA ILE A 25 1.72 1.48 -6.08
C ILE A 25 3.02 0.67 -6.09
N GLN A 26 2.94 -0.61 -5.71
CA GLN A 26 4.10 -1.47 -5.56
C GLN A 26 3.72 -2.94 -5.75
N THR A 27 4.57 -3.70 -6.42
CA THR A 27 4.56 -5.16 -6.40
C THR A 27 5.87 -5.65 -5.80
N LEU A 28 5.78 -6.60 -4.87
CA LEU A 28 6.92 -7.26 -4.25
C LEU A 28 6.79 -8.77 -4.46
N GLN A 29 7.88 -9.38 -4.94
CA GLN A 29 8.00 -10.83 -4.96
C GLN A 29 8.42 -11.32 -3.58
N ILE A 30 7.56 -12.12 -2.94
CA ILE A 30 7.87 -12.83 -1.69
C ILE A 30 8.31 -14.23 -2.07
N THR A 31 9.47 -14.64 -1.56
CA THR A 31 10.04 -15.97 -1.80
C THR A 31 10.10 -16.78 -0.51
N SER A 32 9.67 -18.03 -0.59
CA SER A 32 9.75 -19.01 0.49
C SER A 32 9.16 -18.53 1.82
N LEU A 33 7.96 -17.92 1.80
CA LEU A 33 7.25 -17.58 3.04
C LEU A 33 6.85 -18.87 3.77
N PRO A 34 7.39 -19.16 4.96
CA PRO A 34 7.12 -20.43 5.64
C PRO A 34 5.65 -20.58 6.04
N PRO A 35 5.18 -21.82 6.27
CA PRO A 35 3.88 -22.10 6.86
C PRO A 35 3.64 -21.31 8.15
N HIS A 36 2.42 -20.81 8.33
CA HIS A 36 1.92 -20.12 9.53
C HIS A 36 2.70 -18.84 9.90
N GLN A 37 3.40 -18.26 8.93
CA GLN A 37 4.29 -17.12 9.14
C GLN A 37 3.80 -15.87 8.44
N VAL A 38 4.06 -14.72 9.08
CA VAL A 38 3.64 -13.39 8.61
C VAL A 38 4.81 -12.64 7.99
N TYR A 39 4.59 -12.12 6.78
CA TYR A 39 5.43 -11.14 6.13
C TYR A 39 4.87 -9.73 6.32
N THR A 40 5.73 -8.77 6.68
CA THR A 40 5.35 -7.35 6.80
C THR A 40 5.95 -6.55 5.66
N LEU A 41 5.10 -5.92 4.85
CA LEU A 41 5.52 -4.96 3.83
C LEU A 41 5.24 -3.53 4.30
N THR A 42 6.29 -2.71 4.31
CA THR A 42 6.17 -1.26 4.49
C THR A 42 6.01 -0.61 3.12
N LEU A 43 4.84 0.00 2.90
CA LEU A 43 4.51 0.71 1.67
C LEU A 43 4.97 2.16 1.75
N VAL A 44 5.68 2.62 0.72
CA VAL A 44 5.93 4.05 0.49
C VAL A 44 5.15 4.47 -0.75
N TRP A 45 4.12 5.30 -0.58
CA TRP A 45 3.31 5.82 -1.68
C TRP A 45 3.68 7.27 -1.96
N ASN A 46 4.23 7.52 -3.16
CA ASN A 46 4.45 8.88 -3.66
C ASN A 46 3.14 9.42 -4.26
N THR A 47 2.54 10.41 -3.59
CA THR A 47 1.29 11.05 -4.00
C THR A 47 1.50 12.37 -4.77
N THR A 48 2.74 12.73 -5.13
CA THR A 48 3.06 14.03 -5.74
C THR A 48 2.30 14.30 -7.04
N GLU A 49 2.09 13.27 -7.86
CA GLU A 49 1.38 13.36 -9.14
C GLU A 49 -0.03 12.77 -9.07
N VAL A 50 -0.51 12.44 -7.87
CA VAL A 50 -1.87 11.93 -7.67
C VAL A 50 -2.78 13.10 -7.34
N SER A 51 -3.88 13.21 -8.08
CA SER A 51 -4.89 14.25 -7.86
C SER A 51 -5.46 14.23 -6.44
N VAL A 52 -6.02 15.36 -6.02
CA VAL A 52 -6.77 15.48 -4.77
C VAL A 52 -8.08 14.71 -4.89
N GLY A 53 -8.42 13.91 -3.88
CA GLY A 53 -9.62 13.08 -3.92
C GLY A 53 -9.58 11.92 -2.93
N ASN A 54 -10.61 11.08 -2.98
CA ASN A 54 -10.70 9.84 -2.20
C ASN A 54 -10.19 8.66 -3.02
N TYR A 55 -9.42 7.80 -2.38
CA TYR A 55 -8.74 6.67 -2.99
C TYR A 55 -8.87 5.44 -2.11
N THR A 56 -9.29 4.32 -2.68
CA THR A 56 -9.43 3.06 -1.95
C THR A 56 -8.14 2.27 -2.03
N LEU A 57 -7.47 2.06 -0.89
CA LEU A 57 -6.28 1.21 -0.82
C LEU A 57 -6.66 -0.27 -0.78
N LYS A 58 -5.92 -1.07 -1.54
CA LYS A 58 -6.07 -2.52 -1.56
C LYS A 58 -4.73 -3.23 -1.73
N ALA A 59 -4.62 -4.41 -1.15
CA ALA A 59 -3.54 -5.35 -1.37
C ALA A 59 -4.10 -6.66 -1.92
N TRP A 60 -3.38 -7.32 -2.82
CA TRP A 60 -3.77 -8.61 -3.36
C TRP A 60 -2.57 -9.46 -3.77
N ALA A 61 -2.74 -10.77 -3.73
CA ALA A 61 -1.83 -11.77 -4.27
C ALA A 61 -2.58 -12.69 -5.25
N PRO A 62 -1.93 -13.20 -6.31
CA PRO A 62 -2.53 -14.23 -7.14
C PRO A 62 -2.57 -15.56 -6.36
N PRO A 63 -3.50 -16.47 -6.71
CA PRO A 63 -3.55 -17.79 -6.12
C PRO A 63 -2.23 -18.56 -6.24
N VAL A 64 -1.84 -19.28 -5.19
CA VAL A 64 -0.70 -20.20 -5.22
C VAL A 64 -1.15 -21.65 -5.55
N PRO A 65 -0.28 -22.51 -6.10
CA PRO A 65 -0.67 -23.86 -6.49
C PRO A 65 -1.22 -24.69 -5.31
N GLY A 66 -2.46 -25.15 -5.43
CA GLY A 66 -3.11 -26.00 -4.41
C GLY A 66 -3.83 -25.23 -3.31
N GLU A 67 -3.82 -23.90 -3.36
CA GLU A 67 -4.62 -23.05 -2.48
C GLU A 67 -6.13 -23.24 -2.75
N ILE A 68 -6.92 -23.36 -1.68
CA ILE A 68 -8.36 -23.63 -1.76
C ILE A 68 -9.16 -22.39 -1.35
N ASP A 69 -8.74 -21.71 -0.30
CA ASP A 69 -9.33 -20.44 0.10
C ASP A 69 -8.70 -19.31 -0.72
N LEU A 70 -9.48 -18.66 -1.55
CA LEU A 70 -9.02 -17.55 -2.41
C LEU A 70 -9.65 -16.22 -1.99
N ALA A 71 -10.54 -16.23 -1.00
CA ALA A 71 -11.33 -15.06 -0.64
C ALA A 71 -10.52 -14.02 0.14
N ASP A 72 -9.47 -14.47 0.82
CA ASP A 72 -8.56 -13.66 1.64
C ASP A 72 -7.29 -13.21 0.88
N ASN A 73 -7.09 -13.68 -0.35
CA ASN A 73 -6.05 -13.20 -1.26
C ASN A 73 -6.19 -11.73 -1.69
N GLN A 74 -7.28 -11.07 -1.30
CA GLN A 74 -7.48 -9.64 -1.50
C GLN A 74 -8.01 -8.98 -0.23
N HIS A 75 -7.36 -7.90 0.19
CA HIS A 75 -7.82 -7.07 1.30
C HIS A 75 -7.98 -5.61 0.85
N VAL A 76 -9.12 -5.01 1.22
CA VAL A 76 -9.42 -3.59 1.01
C VAL A 76 -9.40 -2.91 2.37
N ASP A 77 -8.45 -2.01 2.58
CA ASP A 77 -8.23 -1.35 3.88
C ASP A 77 -9.31 -0.27 4.12
N GLY A 78 -9.51 0.59 3.13
CA GLY A 78 -10.50 1.67 3.18
C GLY A 78 -10.20 2.81 2.22
N GLU A 79 -10.99 3.88 2.32
CA GLU A 79 -10.76 5.12 1.60
C GLU A 79 -9.77 6.01 2.35
N ILE A 80 -8.78 6.52 1.64
CA ILE A 80 -7.93 7.62 2.10
C ILE A 80 -8.18 8.85 1.25
N GLN A 81 -8.01 10.03 1.85
CA GLN A 81 -8.17 11.30 1.14
C GLN A 81 -6.81 11.95 0.90
N ILE A 82 -6.48 12.19 -0.37
CA ILE A 82 -5.38 13.08 -0.75
C ILE A 82 -5.92 14.50 -0.75
N LEU A 83 -5.29 15.38 0.01
CA LEU A 83 -5.63 16.79 0.13
C LEU A 83 -4.65 17.66 -0.67
N THR A 84 -5.08 18.88 -1.01
CA THR A 84 -4.15 19.86 -1.57
C THR A 84 -2.99 20.12 -0.62
N PRO A 85 -1.74 20.22 -1.10
CA PRO A 85 -0.65 20.64 -0.25
C PRO A 85 -0.93 22.05 0.29
N ILE A 86 -0.99 22.19 1.61
CA ILE A 86 -1.08 23.48 2.27
C ILE A 86 0.27 24.16 2.04
N ILE A 87 0.35 25.10 1.10
CA ILE A 87 1.56 25.90 0.90
C ILE A 87 1.59 26.96 2.02
N PRO A 88 2.52 26.89 2.99
CA PRO A 88 2.66 27.95 3.97
C PRO A 88 3.12 29.21 3.25
N ASN A 89 2.28 30.24 3.23
CA ASN A 89 2.63 31.54 2.66
C ASN A 89 3.14 32.46 3.78
N ILE A 90 4.35 33.00 3.62
CA ILE A 90 4.93 33.99 4.53
C ILE A 90 5.28 35.22 3.70
N ALA A 91 4.74 36.38 4.10
CA ALA A 91 5.06 37.68 3.52
C ALA A 91 5.58 38.62 4.61
N ILE A 92 6.75 39.23 4.37
CA ILE A 92 7.27 40.31 5.19
C ILE A 92 6.72 41.61 4.61
N LEU A 93 5.90 42.33 5.39
CA LEU A 93 5.19 43.53 4.92
C LEU A 93 6.02 44.80 5.04
N ASP A 94 6.95 44.85 5.99
CA ASP A 94 7.85 45.98 6.16
C ASP A 94 9.08 45.57 6.98
N VAL A 95 10.19 46.28 6.77
CA VAL A 95 11.42 46.23 7.58
C VAL A 95 11.89 47.67 7.76
N THR A 96 11.92 48.14 9.00
CA THR A 96 12.45 49.46 9.34
C THR A 96 13.79 49.32 10.09
N PRO A 97 14.84 50.04 9.66
CA PRO A 97 16.09 50.13 10.41
C PRO A 97 15.95 51.09 11.61
N ASN A 98 16.75 50.85 12.66
CA ASN A 98 16.93 51.78 13.78
C ASN A 98 17.81 52.97 13.40
#